data_AF-A0ABD6BNF2-F1
#
_entry.id   AF-A0ABD6BNF2-F1
#
_cell.length_a   1.000
_cell.length_b   1.000
_cell.length_c   1.000
_cell.angle_alpha   90.00
_cell.angle_beta   90.00
_cell.angle_gamma   90.00
#
_symmetry.space_group_name_H-M   'P 1'
#
loop_
_entity.id
_entity.type
_entity.pdbx_description
1 polymer ?
#
loop_
_entity_poly.entity_id
_entity_poly.type
_entity_poly.pdbx_seq_one_letter_code
_entity_poly.pdbx_strand_id
1 'polypeptide(L)'
;MLSFPTDSPALHAGLVLAAVAFIAVAGSLPARPAPDAGGVADTVDRVAVAEAPSITTHGHAADSVRLRPDGIALRNEGGTAHATFAFGPIVPVRDGPLRAVLAGTAPQTAFSDRDAFIAAVEAARNRDPRWVASEKITVTGVSWDGERFTLVGV
;
A
#
# COMPACT_ATOMS: atom_id res chain seq x y z
N MET A 1 -3.48 59.80 11.96
CA MET A 1 -4.46 58.75 11.66
C MET A 1 -4.29 58.37 10.20
N LEU A 2 -3.92 57.13 9.89
CA LEU A 2 -3.84 56.65 8.50
C LEU A 2 -5.23 56.23 8.06
N SER A 3 -6.01 57.16 7.49
CA SER A 3 -7.24 56.81 6.78
C SER A 3 -6.84 56.34 5.38
N PHE A 4 -6.74 55.02 5.21
CA PHE A 4 -6.62 54.42 3.88
C PHE A 4 -7.85 54.82 3.07
N PRO A 5 -7.71 55.29 1.81
CA PRO A 5 -8.86 55.49 0.95
C PRO A 5 -9.44 54.11 0.61
N THR A 6 -10.34 53.62 1.45
CA THR A 6 -10.98 52.30 1.31
C THR A 6 -11.82 52.19 0.03
N ASP A 7 -12.14 53.32 -0.61
CA ASP A 7 -12.98 53.42 -1.80
C ASP A 7 -12.15 53.64 -3.09
N SER A 8 -10.98 52.99 -3.19
CA SER A 8 -10.18 53.01 -4.42
C SER A 8 -10.49 51.77 -5.27
N PRO A 9 -10.91 51.93 -6.55
CA PRO A 9 -11.17 50.79 -7.43
C PRO A 9 -9.92 49.95 -7.68
N ALA A 10 -8.73 50.55 -7.62
CA ALA A 10 -7.47 49.83 -7.74
C ALA A 10 -7.20 48.91 -6.54
N LEU A 11 -7.56 49.33 -5.32
CA LEU A 11 -7.45 48.48 -4.13
C LEU A 11 -8.41 47.29 -4.20
N HIS A 12 -9.64 47.52 -4.66
CA HIS A 12 -10.62 46.45 -4.87
C HIS A 12 -10.12 45.45 -5.93
N ALA A 13 -9.59 45.93 -7.05
CA ALA A 13 -9.02 45.07 -8.09
C ALA A 13 -7.84 44.23 -7.56
N GLY A 14 -6.93 44.86 -6.79
CA GLY A 14 -5.82 44.16 -6.16
C GLY A 14 -6.27 43.09 -5.16
N LEU A 15 -7.29 43.39 -4.33
CA LEU A 15 -7.86 42.45 -3.37
C LEU A 15 -8.54 41.26 -4.06
N VAL A 16 -9.32 41.51 -5.12
CA VAL A 16 -9.94 40.43 -5.92
C VAL A 16 -8.87 39.54 -6.53
N LEU A 17 -7.81 40.13 -7.10
CA LEU A 17 -6.71 39.36 -7.68
C LEU A 17 -5.98 38.53 -6.62
N ALA A 18 -5.71 39.10 -5.44
CA ALA A 18 -5.10 38.39 -4.32
C ALA A 18 -5.98 37.24 -3.80
N ALA A 19 -7.30 37.45 -3.68
CA ALA A 19 -8.25 36.43 -3.26
C ALA A 19 -8.33 35.29 -4.28
N VAL A 20 -8.39 35.60 -5.58
CA VAL A 20 -8.36 34.58 -6.66
C VAL A 20 -7.06 33.79 -6.63
N ALA A 21 -5.92 34.46 -6.48
CA ALA A 21 -4.63 33.80 -6.35
C ALA A 21 -4.57 32.88 -5.12
N PHE A 22 -5.08 33.34 -3.98
CA PHE A 22 -5.16 32.52 -2.76
C PHE A 22 -6.07 31.31 -2.94
N ILE A 23 -7.26 31.46 -3.53
CA ILE A 23 -8.17 30.35 -3.81
C ILE A 23 -7.53 29.35 -4.79
N ALA A 24 -6.82 29.83 -5.82
CA ALA A 24 -6.10 28.97 -6.75
C ALA A 24 -5.00 28.16 -6.05
N VAL A 25 -4.24 28.78 -5.14
CA VAL A 25 -3.21 28.09 -4.35
C VAL A 25 -3.84 27.10 -3.37
N ALA A 26 -4.86 27.51 -2.61
CA ALA A 26 -5.56 26.65 -1.67
C ALA A 26 -6.19 25.43 -2.37
N GLY A 27 -6.76 25.63 -3.56
CA GLY A 27 -7.33 24.56 -4.38
C GLY A 27 -6.30 23.62 -5.02
N SER A 28 -5.01 23.97 -5.00
CA SER A 28 -3.92 23.11 -5.50
C SER A 28 -3.37 22.13 -4.45
N LEU A 29 -3.76 22.28 -3.19
CA LEU A 29 -3.33 21.39 -2.11
C LEU A 29 -4.06 20.03 -2.20
N PRO A 30 -3.37 18.90 -1.91
CA PRO A 30 -4.03 17.60 -1.89
C PRO A 30 -5.11 17.53 -0.83
N ALA A 31 -6.26 16.92 -1.16
CA ALA A 31 -7.39 16.77 -0.25
C ALA A 31 -7.17 15.70 0.83
N ARG A 32 -6.19 14.79 0.62
CA ARG A 32 -5.83 13.71 1.53
C ARG A 32 -4.32 13.69 1.77
N PRO A 33 -3.86 13.31 2.99
CA PRO A 33 -2.45 13.08 3.23
C PRO A 33 -1.93 11.88 2.41
N ALA A 34 -0.60 11.80 2.27
CA ALA A 34 0.05 10.63 1.70
C ALA A 34 -0.28 9.37 2.53
N PRO A 35 -0.37 8.18 1.89
CA PRO A 35 -0.75 6.96 2.58
C PRO A 35 0.36 6.46 3.51
N ASP A 36 -0.02 5.76 4.59
CA ASP A 36 0.95 5.18 5.53
C ASP A 36 1.45 3.81 5.05
N ALA A 37 2.55 3.81 4.31
CA ALA A 37 3.20 2.56 3.89
C ALA A 37 3.91 1.83 5.06
N GLY A 38 4.32 2.58 6.09
CA GLY A 38 5.03 2.04 7.26
C GLY A 38 4.12 1.16 8.10
N GLY A 39 2.93 1.65 8.47
CA GLY A 39 1.97 0.87 9.25
C GLY A 39 1.48 -0.40 8.53
N VAL A 40 1.46 -0.38 7.20
CA VAL A 40 1.19 -1.57 6.38
C VAL A 40 2.36 -2.56 6.45
N ALA A 41 3.60 -2.08 6.33
CA ALA A 41 4.80 -2.91 6.47
C ALA A 41 4.91 -3.54 7.87
N ASP A 42 4.66 -2.78 8.93
CA ASP A 42 4.64 -3.27 10.31
C ASP A 42 3.61 -4.41 10.50
N THR A 43 2.49 -4.35 9.80
CA THR A 43 1.49 -5.43 9.84
C THR A 43 1.97 -6.69 9.13
N VAL A 44 2.65 -6.54 7.99
CA VAL A 44 3.28 -7.66 7.28
C VAL A 44 4.37 -8.30 8.15
N ASP A 45 5.25 -7.48 8.72
CA ASP A 45 6.35 -7.90 9.57
C ASP A 45 5.87 -8.65 10.81
N ARG A 46 4.78 -8.17 11.44
CA ARG A 46 4.15 -8.85 12.58
C ARG A 46 3.68 -10.27 12.23
N VAL A 47 3.09 -10.45 11.05
CA VAL A 47 2.66 -11.77 10.57
C VAL A 47 3.86 -12.64 10.20
N ALA A 48 4.91 -12.05 9.61
CA ALA A 48 6.11 -12.77 9.23
C ALA A 48 6.86 -13.38 10.42
N VAL A 49 6.87 -12.70 11.57
CA VAL A 49 7.50 -13.20 12.81
C VAL A 49 6.57 -14.06 13.68
N ALA A 50 5.26 -14.09 13.39
CA ALA A 50 4.31 -14.84 14.20
C ALA A 50 4.65 -16.33 14.24
N GLU A 51 4.63 -16.92 15.44
CA GLU A 51 4.98 -18.33 15.61
C GLU A 51 3.94 -19.28 14.99
N ALA A 52 2.67 -18.95 15.17
CA ALA A 52 1.53 -19.69 14.65
C ALA A 52 1.09 -19.15 13.27
N PRO A 53 0.54 -20.01 12.39
CA PRO A 53 -0.13 -19.56 11.17
C PRO A 53 -1.17 -18.50 11.48
N SER A 54 -1.09 -17.37 10.77
CA SER A 54 -1.99 -16.24 11.00
C SER A 54 -2.38 -15.60 9.68
N ILE A 55 -3.63 -15.15 9.62
CA ILE A 55 -4.18 -14.36 8.52
C ILE A 55 -4.66 -13.02 9.08
N THR A 56 -4.32 -11.93 8.40
CA THR A 56 -4.72 -10.59 8.80
C THR A 56 -5.04 -9.78 7.55
N THR A 57 -6.05 -8.92 7.65
CA THR A 57 -6.36 -7.93 6.64
C THR A 57 -6.10 -6.55 7.22
N HIS A 58 -5.45 -5.67 6.45
CA HIS A 58 -5.14 -4.30 6.85
C HIS A 58 -5.69 -3.33 5.80
N GLY A 59 -6.59 -2.44 6.20
CA GLY A 59 -7.11 -1.37 5.34
C GLY A 59 -6.16 -0.17 5.28
N HIS A 60 -6.11 0.53 4.17
CA HIS A 60 -5.23 1.68 3.97
C HIS A 60 -5.87 2.78 3.11
N ALA A 61 -5.38 4.02 3.26
CA ALA A 61 -5.90 5.19 2.54
C ALA A 61 -5.30 5.41 1.12
N ALA A 62 -4.67 4.39 0.55
CA ALA A 62 -4.12 4.42 -0.80
C ALA A 62 -5.18 4.04 -1.84
N ASP A 63 -5.13 4.66 -3.02
CA ASP A 63 -5.97 4.28 -4.16
C ASP A 63 -5.33 3.12 -4.96
N SER A 64 -4.02 2.94 -4.83
CA SER A 64 -3.28 1.86 -5.49
C SER A 64 -2.06 1.39 -4.67
N VAL A 65 -1.77 0.11 -4.82
CA VAL A 65 -0.70 -0.62 -4.12
C VAL A 65 0.23 -1.26 -5.13
N ARG A 66 1.53 -1.24 -4.86
CA ARG A 66 2.53 -2.01 -5.58
C ARG A 66 3.36 -2.80 -4.58
N LEU A 67 3.17 -4.12 -4.59
CA LEU A 67 3.90 -5.07 -3.76
C LEU A 67 5.18 -5.53 -4.46
N ARG A 68 6.26 -5.59 -3.69
CA ARG A 68 7.56 -6.18 -4.03
C ARG A 68 7.93 -7.20 -2.96
N PRO A 69 8.82 -8.16 -3.25
CA PRO A 69 9.28 -9.11 -2.22
C PRO A 69 9.93 -8.44 -1.00
N ASP A 70 10.54 -7.27 -1.19
CA ASP A 70 11.30 -6.52 -0.17
C ASP A 70 10.55 -5.31 0.40
N GLY A 71 9.36 -4.98 -0.13
CA GLY A 71 8.62 -3.82 0.35
C GLY A 71 7.32 -3.53 -0.38
N ILE A 72 6.74 -2.40 -0.02
CA ILE A 72 5.46 -1.94 -0.53
C ILE A 72 5.56 -0.48 -0.95
N ALA A 73 4.80 -0.13 -1.97
CA ALA A 73 4.54 1.25 -2.33
C ALA A 73 3.02 1.48 -2.36
N LEU A 74 2.60 2.62 -1.83
CA LEU A 74 1.22 3.05 -1.75
C LEU A 74 1.09 4.41 -2.43
N ARG A 75 0.02 4.62 -3.19
CA ARG A 75 -0.22 5.91 -3.86
C ARG A 75 -1.67 6.33 -3.78
N ASN A 76 -1.88 7.60 -3.47
CA ASN A 76 -3.14 8.33 -3.64
C ASN A 76 -2.85 9.73 -4.23
N GLU A 77 -3.89 10.57 -4.34
CA GLU A 77 -3.76 11.97 -4.77
C GLU A 77 -2.83 12.83 -3.88
N GLY A 78 -2.65 12.44 -2.62
CA GLY A 78 -1.75 13.06 -1.64
C GLY A 78 -0.28 12.71 -1.82
N GLY A 79 0.04 11.73 -2.66
CA GLY A 79 1.41 11.36 -3.00
C GLY A 79 1.65 9.86 -3.00
N THR A 80 2.93 9.48 -3.09
CA THR A 80 3.39 8.09 -3.04
C THR A 80 4.28 7.86 -1.82
N ALA A 81 3.92 6.90 -0.99
CA ALA A 81 4.74 6.45 0.14
C ALA A 81 5.32 5.06 -0.14
N HIS A 82 6.48 4.78 0.44
CA HIS A 82 7.20 3.52 0.28
C HIS A 82 7.67 3.04 1.65
N ALA A 83 7.67 1.73 1.85
CA ALA A 83 8.27 1.08 3.01
C ALA A 83 8.94 -0.22 2.58
N THR A 84 9.98 -0.62 3.30
CA THR A 84 10.64 -1.92 3.18
C THR A 84 10.15 -2.83 4.30
N PHE A 85 10.06 -4.13 4.03
CA PHE A 85 9.77 -5.10 5.07
C PHE A 85 11.03 -5.40 5.86
N ALA A 86 10.93 -5.51 7.18
CA ALA A 86 12.04 -5.94 8.02
C ALA A 86 12.24 -7.46 7.93
N PHE A 87 11.17 -8.22 7.67
CA PHE A 87 11.18 -9.67 7.56
C PHE A 87 10.69 -10.12 6.18
N GLY A 88 11.59 -10.71 5.41
CA GLY A 88 11.29 -11.13 4.04
C GLY A 88 12.55 -11.45 3.26
N PRO A 89 12.40 -12.09 2.08
CA PRO A 89 11.40 -11.68 1.09
C PRO A 89 10.01 -12.30 1.29
N ILE A 90 8.98 -11.47 1.17
CA ILE A 90 7.58 -11.93 1.14
C ILE A 90 7.23 -12.52 -0.24
N VAL A 91 6.04 -13.12 -0.36
CA VAL A 91 5.51 -13.68 -1.61
C VAL A 91 4.33 -12.81 -2.09
N PRO A 92 4.52 -11.97 -3.14
CA PRO A 92 3.44 -11.15 -3.68
C PRO A 92 2.42 -12.00 -4.46
N VAL A 93 1.23 -12.17 -3.92
CA VAL A 93 0.16 -12.99 -4.50
C VAL A 93 -0.77 -12.14 -5.35
N ARG A 94 -1.03 -12.58 -6.59
CA ARG A 94 -2.03 -11.96 -7.48
C ARG A 94 -3.13 -12.92 -7.87
N ASP A 95 -2.76 -14.13 -8.26
CA ASP A 95 -3.61 -15.10 -8.92
C ASP A 95 -3.16 -16.53 -8.64
N GLY A 96 -3.90 -17.49 -9.19
CA GLY A 96 -3.58 -18.91 -9.15
C GLY A 96 -3.76 -19.55 -7.76
N PRO A 97 -3.16 -20.73 -7.55
CA PRO A 97 -3.34 -21.51 -6.33
C PRO A 97 -2.81 -20.79 -5.07
N LEU A 98 -1.81 -19.91 -5.21
CA LEU A 98 -1.34 -19.06 -4.10
C LEU A 98 -2.44 -18.15 -3.55
N ARG A 99 -3.45 -17.78 -4.35
CA ARG A 99 -4.57 -16.98 -3.85
C ARG A 99 -5.51 -17.76 -2.93
N ALA A 100 -5.66 -19.06 -3.16
CA ALA A 100 -6.37 -19.94 -2.22
C ALA A 100 -5.61 -20.07 -0.90
N VAL A 101 -4.27 -20.18 -0.97
CA VAL A 101 -3.41 -20.21 0.24
C VAL A 101 -3.45 -18.90 0.99
N LEU A 102 -3.41 -17.76 0.28
CA LEU A 102 -3.60 -16.44 0.87
C LEU A 102 -4.95 -16.34 1.61
N ALA A 103 -6.00 -16.96 1.09
CA ALA A 103 -7.32 -17.01 1.74
C ALA A 103 -7.41 -18.01 2.90
N GLY A 104 -6.32 -18.71 3.25
CA GLY A 104 -6.24 -19.64 4.39
C GLY A 104 -6.30 -21.12 4.01
N THR A 105 -6.30 -21.47 2.73
CA THR A 105 -6.20 -22.88 2.31
C THR A 105 -4.81 -23.42 2.64
N ALA A 106 -4.72 -24.62 3.23
CA ALA A 106 -3.44 -25.25 3.49
C ALA A 106 -2.67 -25.47 2.17
N PRO A 107 -1.35 -25.18 2.11
CA PRO A 107 -0.55 -25.33 0.89
C PRO A 107 -0.62 -26.74 0.28
N GLN A 108 -0.67 -27.78 1.12
CA GLN A 108 -0.77 -29.20 0.73
C GLN A 108 -2.11 -29.54 0.05
N THR A 109 -3.13 -28.71 0.25
CA THR A 109 -4.43 -28.86 -0.40
C THR A 109 -4.48 -28.09 -1.72
N ALA A 110 -3.77 -26.95 -1.80
CA ALA A 110 -3.77 -26.08 -2.97
C ALA A 110 -2.76 -26.52 -4.05
N PHE A 111 -1.74 -27.29 -3.69
CA PHE A 111 -0.66 -27.74 -4.57
C PHE A 111 -0.54 -29.26 -4.55
N SER A 112 -0.16 -29.85 -5.67
CA SER A 112 0.07 -31.30 -5.81
C SER A 112 1.21 -31.80 -4.93
N ASP A 113 2.25 -30.98 -4.81
CA ASP A 113 3.50 -31.30 -4.12
C ASP A 113 4.24 -30.01 -3.72
N ARG A 114 5.31 -30.18 -2.95
CA ARG A 114 6.11 -29.07 -2.41
C ARG A 114 6.86 -28.32 -3.51
N ASP A 115 7.35 -29.02 -4.54
CA ASP A 115 8.14 -28.39 -5.60
C ASP A 115 7.28 -27.44 -6.44
N ALA A 116 6.04 -27.84 -6.73
CA ALA A 116 5.06 -26.97 -7.38
C ALA A 116 4.76 -25.71 -6.57
N PHE A 117 4.70 -25.82 -5.23
CA PHE A 117 4.52 -24.67 -4.35
C PHE A 117 5.73 -23.74 -4.37
N ILE A 118 6.95 -24.27 -4.23
CA ILE A 118 8.18 -23.48 -4.26
C ILE A 118 8.34 -22.78 -5.62
N ALA A 119 8.10 -23.47 -6.73
CA ALA A 119 8.13 -22.87 -8.06
C ALA A 119 7.13 -21.72 -8.19
N ALA A 120 5.91 -21.86 -7.63
CA ALA A 120 4.93 -20.78 -7.62
C ALA A 120 5.37 -19.60 -6.75
N VAL A 121 5.97 -19.85 -5.59
CA VAL A 121 6.54 -18.82 -4.71
C VAL A 121 7.65 -18.04 -5.42
N GLU A 122 8.57 -18.73 -6.07
CA GLU A 122 9.66 -18.12 -6.83
C GLU A 122 9.14 -17.31 -8.03
N ALA A 123 8.20 -17.87 -8.80
CA ALA A 123 7.56 -17.17 -9.90
C ALA A 123 6.82 -15.91 -9.44
N ALA A 124 6.17 -15.96 -8.27
CA ALA A 124 5.52 -14.80 -7.67
C ALA A 124 6.51 -13.72 -7.25
N ARG A 125 7.65 -14.11 -6.66
CA ARG A 125 8.72 -13.17 -6.24
C ARG A 125 9.42 -12.52 -7.42
N ASN A 126 9.63 -13.25 -8.50
CA ASN A 126 10.34 -12.78 -9.71
C ASN A 126 9.43 -11.99 -10.68
N ARG A 127 8.14 -11.91 -10.41
CA ARG A 127 7.18 -11.20 -11.27
C ARG A 127 7.34 -9.69 -11.14
N ASP A 128 7.27 -8.99 -12.27
CA ASP A 128 7.35 -7.52 -12.28
C ASP A 128 6.28 -6.86 -11.38
N PRO A 129 6.70 -5.99 -10.44
CA PRO A 129 5.80 -5.23 -9.58
C PRO A 129 4.94 -4.25 -10.38
N ARG A 130 3.61 -4.32 -10.20
CA ARG A 130 2.66 -3.41 -10.84
C ARG A 130 1.78 -2.72 -9.80
N TRP A 131 1.29 -1.54 -10.14
CA TRP A 131 0.24 -0.87 -9.38
C TRP A 131 -1.09 -1.60 -9.59
N VAL A 132 -1.78 -1.88 -8.49
CA VAL A 132 -3.10 -2.51 -8.46
C VAL A 132 -4.00 -1.68 -7.56
N ALA A 133 -5.22 -1.38 -7.99
CA ALA A 133 -6.20 -0.70 -7.16
C ALA A 133 -6.64 -1.62 -6.02
N SER A 134 -6.56 -1.14 -4.79
CA SER A 134 -7.05 -1.85 -3.62
C SER A 134 -7.25 -0.87 -2.47
N GLU A 135 -8.11 -1.22 -1.52
CA GLU A 135 -8.32 -0.50 -0.27
C GLU A 135 -7.72 -1.25 0.93
N LYS A 136 -7.30 -2.50 0.72
CA LYS A 136 -6.79 -3.39 1.75
C LYS A 136 -5.73 -4.33 1.21
N ILE A 137 -4.87 -4.80 2.10
CA ILE A 137 -4.02 -5.96 1.86
C ILE A 137 -4.44 -7.11 2.76
N THR A 138 -4.28 -8.33 2.28
CA THR A 138 -4.35 -9.54 3.08
C THR A 138 -2.94 -10.10 3.22
N VAL A 139 -2.60 -10.50 4.44
CA VAL A 139 -1.31 -11.09 4.81
C VAL A 139 -1.58 -12.44 5.45
N THR A 140 -0.91 -13.47 4.97
CA THR A 140 -1.07 -14.84 5.48
C THR A 140 0.30 -15.45 5.70
N GLY A 141 0.61 -15.77 6.95
CA GLY A 141 1.78 -16.56 7.33
C GLY A 141 1.43 -18.04 7.25
N VAL A 142 2.17 -18.79 6.44
CA VAL A 142 1.99 -20.24 6.26
C VAL A 142 3.30 -20.96 6.52
N SER A 143 3.22 -22.23 6.92
CA SER A 143 4.38 -23.10 7.03
C SER A 143 4.17 -24.40 6.25
N TRP A 144 5.24 -24.89 5.62
CA TRP A 144 5.28 -26.20 4.98
C TRP A 144 6.65 -26.84 5.28
N ASP A 145 6.63 -27.99 5.96
CA ASP A 145 7.82 -28.77 6.34
C ASP A 145 8.84 -27.96 7.17
N GLY A 146 8.33 -27.11 8.06
CA GLY A 146 9.15 -26.27 8.94
C GLY A 146 9.64 -24.98 8.31
N GLU A 147 9.49 -24.79 6.99
CA GLU A 147 9.80 -23.53 6.32
C GLU A 147 8.58 -22.59 6.35
N ARG A 148 8.79 -21.32 6.68
CA ARG A 148 7.73 -20.32 6.81
C ARG A 148 7.74 -19.37 5.62
N PHE A 149 6.56 -19.06 5.12
CA PHE A 149 6.34 -18.13 4.01
C PHE A 149 5.30 -17.10 4.39
N THR A 150 5.56 -15.84 4.04
CA THR A 150 4.61 -14.73 4.22
C THR A 150 4.03 -14.36 2.88
N LEU A 151 2.76 -14.67 2.66
CA LEU A 151 2.03 -14.33 1.45
C LEU A 151 1.33 -12.99 1.67
N VAL A 152 1.45 -12.08 0.70
CA VAL A 152 0.79 -10.77 0.74
C VAL A 152 0.06 -10.56 -0.57
N GLY A 153 -1.23 -10.21 -0.51
CA GLY A 153 -2.02 -9.92 -1.69
C GLY A 153 -3.00 -8.78 -1.49
N VAL A 154 -3.55 -8.32 -2.62
CA VAL A 154 -4.63 -7.33 -2.72
C VAL A 154 -5.90 -7.96 -3.29
#